data_AF-A0A1A7YTR2-F1
#
_entry.id   AF-A0A1A7YTR2-F1
#
_cell.length_a   1.000
_cell.length_b   1.000
_cell.length_c   1.000
_cell.angle_alpha   90.00
_cell.angle_beta   90.00
_cell.angle_gamma   90.00
#
_symmetry.space_group_name_H-M   'P 1'
#
loop_
_entity.id
_entity.type
_entity.pdbx_description
1 polymer ?
#
loop_
_entity_poly.entity_id
_entity_poly.type
_entity_poly.pdbx_seq_one_letter_code
_entity_poly.pdbx_strand_id
1 'polypeptide(L)'
;TAFTSYAVIVTAFTGTLKQASSDGKAIGPLFFRTLEEQPKDPPKNVTVSATSDTVNSVTVSFSPPQEPNGNITAYFVCVYENDELVKNISLENKGDSNTVVAVVDGLKGGRTYSIRVAARNGVGSSPLSSHIQITTGIKAPSKPTERPQAMP
;
A
#
# COMPACT_ATOMS: atom_id res chain seq x y z
N THR A 1 1.66 -21.46 -4.81
CA THR A 1 1.33 -20.03 -4.63
C THR A 1 0.89 -19.84 -3.20
N ALA A 2 1.31 -18.75 -2.54
CA ALA A 2 0.94 -18.48 -1.15
C ALA A 2 -0.53 -18.08 -1.02
N PHE A 3 -1.09 -18.21 0.18
CA PHE A 3 -2.48 -17.86 0.53
C PHE A 3 -3.58 -18.33 -0.43
N THR A 4 -3.33 -19.43 -1.16
CA THR A 4 -4.19 -19.97 -2.21
C THR A 4 -5.01 -21.15 -1.68
N SER A 5 -6.30 -21.20 -2.02
CA SER A 5 -7.19 -22.32 -1.69
C SER A 5 -7.15 -23.38 -2.78
N TYR A 6 -6.89 -24.64 -2.39
CA TYR A 6 -6.89 -25.80 -3.26
C TYR A 6 -8.03 -26.74 -2.89
N ALA A 7 -8.65 -27.35 -3.90
CA ALA A 7 -9.58 -28.46 -3.76
C ALA A 7 -8.86 -29.75 -4.17
N VAL A 8 -8.73 -30.69 -3.23
CA VAL A 8 -8.04 -31.97 -3.45
C VAL A 8 -9.05 -33.10 -3.44
N ILE A 9 -9.06 -33.87 -4.52
CA ILE A 9 -9.88 -35.08 -4.67
C ILE A 9 -8.94 -36.28 -4.73
N VAL A 10 -9.18 -37.28 -3.89
CA VAL A 10 -8.40 -38.52 -3.85
C VAL A 10 -9.26 -39.66 -4.34
N THR A 11 -8.82 -40.33 -5.40
CA THR A 11 -9.52 -41.47 -5.97
C THR A 11 -8.60 -42.67 -5.98
N ALA A 12 -8.98 -43.74 -5.27
CA ALA A 12 -8.29 -45.02 -5.33
C ALA A 12 -8.85 -45.85 -6.49
N PHE A 13 -7.97 -46.43 -7.32
CA PHE A 13 -8.37 -47.28 -8.45
C PHE A 13 -7.32 -48.35 -8.71
N THR A 14 -7.72 -49.44 -9.38
CA THR A 14 -6.83 -50.48 -9.89
C THR A 14 -7.01 -50.55 -11.40
N GLY A 15 -5.93 -50.49 -12.19
CA GLY A 15 -6.01 -50.48 -13.65
C GLY A 15 -5.38 -49.23 -14.26
N THR A 16 -5.89 -48.77 -15.39
CA THR A 16 -5.32 -47.61 -16.11
C THR A 16 -5.87 -46.28 -15.60
N LEU A 17 -5.11 -45.19 -15.74
CA LEU A 17 -5.52 -43.85 -15.28
C LEU A 17 -6.86 -43.39 -15.90
N LYS A 18 -7.18 -43.84 -17.12
CA LYS A 18 -8.47 -43.53 -17.77
C LYS A 18 -9.67 -44.14 -17.03
N GLN A 19 -9.46 -45.25 -16.33
CA GLN A 19 -10.48 -45.95 -15.53
C GLN A 19 -10.55 -45.41 -14.10
N ALA A 20 -9.57 -44.60 -13.66
CA ALA A 20 -9.56 -44.03 -12.31
C ALA A 20 -10.83 -43.25 -11.99
N SER A 21 -11.32 -42.48 -12.96
CA SER A 21 -12.52 -41.65 -12.84
C SER A 21 -13.83 -42.43 -12.83
N SER A 22 -13.83 -43.68 -13.32
CA SER A 22 -15.03 -44.54 -13.42
C SER A 22 -15.08 -45.61 -12.33
N ASP A 23 -13.93 -46.21 -12.01
CA ASP A 23 -13.87 -47.43 -11.19
C ASP A 23 -13.54 -47.11 -9.73
N GLY A 24 -12.91 -45.95 -9.49
CA GLY A 24 -12.51 -45.53 -8.15
C GLY A 24 -13.56 -44.68 -7.43
N LYS A 25 -13.79 -44.96 -6.15
CA LYS A 25 -14.59 -44.08 -5.28
C LYS A 25 -13.74 -42.87 -4.87
N ALA A 26 -14.13 -41.69 -5.32
CA ALA A 26 -13.50 -40.44 -4.93
C ALA A 26 -13.85 -40.06 -3.48
N ILE A 27 -12.87 -39.51 -2.76
CA ILE A 27 -13.04 -38.80 -1.50
C ILE A 27 -12.68 -37.33 -1.74
N GLY A 28 -13.57 -36.42 -1.34
CA GLY A 28 -13.39 -34.98 -1.46
C GLY A 28 -14.54 -34.26 -2.19
N PRO A 29 -14.35 -32.98 -2.56
CA PRO A 29 -13.10 -32.23 -2.39
C PRO A 29 -12.80 -31.91 -0.91
N LEU A 30 -11.55 -32.12 -0.52
CA LEU A 30 -10.99 -31.55 0.71
C LEU A 30 -10.41 -30.18 0.38
N PHE A 31 -10.79 -29.16 1.16
CA PHE A 31 -10.33 -27.80 0.97
C PHE A 31 -9.15 -27.50 1.88
N PHE A 32 -8.05 -27.05 1.29
CA PHE A 32 -6.86 -26.62 2.01
C PHE A 32 -6.47 -25.22 1.56
N ARG A 33 -5.97 -24.40 2.49
CA ARG A 33 -5.38 -23.11 2.18
C ARG A 33 -3.90 -23.14 2.53
N THR A 34 -3.05 -22.74 1.60
CA THR A 34 -1.62 -22.56 1.89
C THR A 34 -1.41 -21.39 2.86
N LEU A 35 -0.28 -21.39 3.57
CA LEU A 35 0.09 -20.31 4.49
C LEU A 35 0.25 -18.97 3.77
N GLU A 36 0.20 -17.89 4.54
CA GLU A 36 0.59 -16.55 4.09
C GLU A 36 2.11 -16.47 3.91
N GLU A 37 2.54 -15.57 3.03
CA GLU A 37 3.93 -15.11 2.89
C GLU A 37 3.93 -13.57 2.86
N GLN A 38 5.09 -12.93 2.98
CA GLN A 38 5.16 -11.47 2.84
C GLN A 38 4.62 -11.01 1.48
N PRO A 39 3.99 -9.83 1.39
CA PRO A 39 3.59 -9.27 0.10
C PRO A 39 4.82 -9.12 -0.77
N LYS A 40 4.80 -9.72 -1.96
CA LYS A 40 6.00 -9.85 -2.79
C LYS A 40 6.32 -8.57 -3.55
N ASP A 41 5.31 -7.79 -3.88
CA ASP A 41 5.42 -6.53 -4.59
C ASP A 41 4.87 -5.35 -3.77
N PRO A 42 5.33 -4.11 -4.05
CA PRO A 42 4.79 -2.93 -3.38
C PRO A 42 3.38 -2.58 -3.88
N PRO A 43 2.67 -1.68 -3.17
CA PRO A 43 1.49 -0.99 -3.70
C PRO A 43 1.72 -0.39 -5.09
N LYS A 44 0.67 -0.40 -5.91
CA LYS A 44 0.71 0.03 -7.33
C LYS A 44 0.00 1.35 -7.53
N ASN A 45 0.15 1.92 -8.73
CA ASN A 45 -0.55 3.13 -9.16
C ASN A 45 -0.42 4.29 -8.16
N VAL A 46 0.76 4.41 -7.54
CA VAL A 46 1.01 5.47 -6.57
C VAL A 46 0.96 6.81 -7.29
N THR A 47 0.13 7.72 -6.80
CA THR A 47 0.07 9.11 -7.25
C THR A 47 0.12 10.03 -6.05
N VAL A 48 0.72 11.20 -6.25
CA VAL A 48 0.87 12.22 -5.22
C VAL A 48 0.44 13.55 -5.81
N SER A 49 -0.43 14.26 -5.11
CA SER A 49 -0.87 15.60 -5.49
C SER A 49 -0.81 16.56 -4.30
N ALA A 50 -0.57 17.84 -4.57
CA ALA A 50 -0.68 18.87 -3.55
C ALA A 50 -2.16 19.03 -3.16
N THR A 51 -2.43 19.21 -1.87
CA THR A 51 -3.79 19.46 -1.40
C THR A 51 -4.12 20.94 -1.62
N SER A 52 -5.11 21.24 -2.48
CA SER A 52 -5.39 22.60 -2.98
C SER A 52 -5.51 23.69 -1.92
N ASP A 53 -5.97 23.35 -0.72
CA ASP A 53 -6.27 24.32 0.34
C ASP A 53 -5.09 24.59 1.28
N THR A 54 -3.97 23.87 1.14
CA THR A 54 -2.84 23.98 2.07
C THR A 54 -1.48 23.83 1.38
N VAL A 55 -0.46 24.47 1.94
CA VAL A 55 0.92 24.33 1.45
C VAL A 55 1.73 23.29 2.24
N ASN A 56 1.13 22.69 3.26
CA ASN A 56 1.77 21.79 4.20
C ASN A 56 1.20 20.37 4.14
N SER A 57 0.36 20.07 3.15
CA SER A 57 -0.17 18.73 2.97
C SER A 57 -0.20 18.28 1.52
N VAL A 58 -0.09 16.96 1.35
CA VAL A 58 -0.17 16.27 0.07
C VAL A 58 -1.08 15.07 0.21
N THR A 59 -1.82 14.78 -0.86
CA THR A 59 -2.67 13.59 -0.96
C THR A 59 -1.92 12.52 -1.73
N VAL A 60 -1.85 11.32 -1.15
CA VAL A 60 -1.23 10.14 -1.74
C VAL A 60 -2.33 9.13 -2.03
N SER A 61 -2.43 8.63 -3.25
CA SER A 61 -3.36 7.55 -3.61
C SER A 61 -2.64 6.40 -4.28
N PHE A 62 -3.08 5.18 -4.03
CA PHE A 62 -2.44 3.97 -4.54
C PHE A 62 -3.42 2.80 -4.51
N SER A 63 -3.10 1.73 -5.22
CA SER A 63 -3.82 0.46 -5.18
C SER A 63 -3.02 -0.61 -4.42
N PRO A 64 -3.67 -1.65 -3.88
CA PRO A 64 -3.00 -2.77 -3.23
C PRO A 64 -1.93 -3.45 -4.12
N PRO A 65 -1.00 -4.22 -3.51
CA PRO A 65 -0.07 -5.08 -4.25
C PRO A 65 -0.79 -6.11 -5.14
N GLN A 66 -0.16 -6.53 -6.22
CA GLN A 66 -0.70 -7.57 -7.11
C GLN A 66 -0.49 -8.98 -6.53
N GLU A 67 0.59 -9.18 -5.79
CA GLU A 67 0.96 -10.42 -5.11
C GLU A 67 0.98 -10.19 -3.58
N PRO A 68 -0.19 -9.98 -2.95
CA PRO A 68 -0.28 -9.67 -1.51
C PRO A 68 0.08 -10.87 -0.62
N ASN A 69 0.02 -12.10 -1.16
CA ASN A 69 0.38 -13.36 -0.50
C ASN A 69 -0.21 -13.58 0.90
N GLY A 70 -1.31 -12.89 1.21
CA GLY A 70 -1.90 -12.82 2.53
C GLY A 70 -2.93 -11.70 2.58
N ASN A 71 -3.59 -11.54 3.72
CA ASN A 71 -4.52 -10.42 3.90
C ASN A 71 -3.77 -9.14 4.29
N ILE A 72 -3.87 -8.08 3.48
CA ILE A 72 -3.22 -6.80 3.81
C ILE A 72 -3.91 -6.17 5.01
N THR A 73 -3.15 -5.92 6.08
CA THR A 73 -3.63 -5.34 7.33
C THR A 73 -3.30 -3.86 7.47
N ALA A 74 -2.22 -3.38 6.82
CA ALA A 74 -1.80 -1.98 6.91
C ALA A 74 -1.00 -1.51 5.68
N TYR A 75 -0.96 -0.20 5.49
CA TYR A 75 -0.07 0.48 4.56
C TYR A 75 0.78 1.51 5.28
N PHE A 76 1.98 1.75 4.75
CA PHE A 76 2.93 2.74 5.26
C PHE A 76 3.26 3.75 4.16
N VAL A 77 3.08 5.04 4.44
CA VAL A 77 3.51 6.13 3.57
C VAL A 77 4.76 6.77 4.19
N CYS A 78 5.91 6.48 3.58
CA CYS A 78 7.21 6.98 4.00
C CYS A 78 7.56 8.24 3.20
N VAL A 79 7.86 9.32 3.90
CA VAL A 79 8.17 10.64 3.34
C VAL A 79 9.61 10.99 3.69
N TYR A 80 10.40 11.32 2.68
CA TYR A 80 11.81 11.64 2.79
C TYR A 80 12.08 13.08 2.35
N GLU A 81 12.95 13.79 3.06
CA GLU A 81 13.54 15.08 2.66
C GLU A 81 15.07 14.88 2.63
N ASN A 82 15.73 15.16 1.50
CA ASN A 82 17.18 14.94 1.33
C ASN A 82 17.64 13.52 1.75
N ASP A 83 16.90 12.50 1.32
CA ASP A 83 17.13 11.08 1.64
C ASP A 83 16.98 10.67 3.12
N GLU A 84 16.59 11.60 4.00
CA GLU A 84 16.25 11.31 5.40
C GLU A 84 14.75 11.08 5.57
N LEU A 85 14.37 10.02 6.29
CA LEU A 85 12.97 9.74 6.62
C LEU A 85 12.46 10.79 7.62
N VAL A 86 11.61 11.70 7.15
CA VAL A 86 11.04 12.78 7.98
C VAL A 86 9.64 12.43 8.52
N LYS A 87 8.91 11.53 7.85
CA LYS A 87 7.58 11.10 8.30
C LYS A 87 7.26 9.69 7.83
N ASN A 88 6.59 8.92 8.69
CA ASN A 88 6.06 7.60 8.36
C ASN A 88 4.63 7.50 8.86
N ILE A 89 3.67 7.39 7.94
CA ILE A 89 2.24 7.33 8.25
C ILE A 89 1.77 5.89 8.12
N SER A 90 1.15 5.36 9.17
CA SER A 90 0.51 4.05 9.17
C SER A 90 -0.98 4.18 8.91
N LEU A 91 -1.50 3.40 7.97
CA LEU A 91 -2.91 3.34 7.59
C LEU A 91 -3.41 1.92 7.81
N GLU A 92 -4.39 1.74 8.68
CA GLU A 92 -5.06 0.44 8.82
C GLU A 92 -5.89 0.15 7.58
N ASN A 93 -5.76 -1.06 7.05
CA ASN A 93 -6.60 -1.48 5.93
C ASN A 93 -7.97 -1.95 6.45
N LYS A 94 -9.02 -1.18 6.15
CA LYS A 94 -10.39 -1.43 6.65
C LYS A 94 -11.30 -2.18 5.66
N GLY A 95 -10.79 -2.60 4.50
CA GLY A 95 -11.58 -3.38 3.55
C GLY A 95 -10.90 -3.61 2.21
N ASP A 96 -11.62 -4.24 1.28
CA ASP A 96 -11.13 -4.63 -0.04
C ASP A 96 -11.26 -3.49 -1.07
N SER A 97 -10.91 -2.27 -0.66
CA SER A 97 -10.92 -1.14 -1.58
C SER A 97 -9.76 -1.26 -2.57
N ASN A 98 -10.07 -1.17 -3.87
CA ASN A 98 -9.05 -1.18 -4.93
C ASN A 98 -8.16 0.06 -4.93
N THR A 99 -8.58 1.12 -4.24
CA THR A 99 -7.83 2.36 -4.10
C THR A 99 -7.83 2.80 -2.64
N VAL A 100 -6.65 3.16 -2.15
CA VAL A 100 -6.41 3.70 -0.81
C VAL A 100 -5.93 5.13 -0.97
N VAL A 101 -6.43 6.02 -0.11
CA VAL A 101 -6.07 7.44 -0.10
C VAL A 101 -5.58 7.82 1.29
N ALA A 102 -4.48 8.56 1.32
CA ALA A 102 -3.85 9.06 2.53
C ALA A 102 -3.55 10.55 2.39
N VAL A 103 -3.77 11.31 3.46
CA VAL A 103 -3.35 12.71 3.53
C VAL A 103 -2.11 12.79 4.42
N VAL A 104 -1.04 13.33 3.87
CA VAL A 104 0.21 13.60 4.57
C VAL A 104 0.23 15.08 4.92
N ASP A 105 -0.05 15.41 6.17
CA ASP A 105 -0.04 16.79 6.68
C ASP A 105 1.31 17.18 7.34
N GLY A 106 1.41 18.41 7.84
CA GLY A 106 2.55 18.87 8.65
C GLY A 106 3.88 19.02 7.89
N LEU A 107 3.86 19.05 6.56
CA LEU A 107 5.03 19.30 5.74
C LEU A 107 5.40 20.79 5.74
N LYS A 108 6.69 21.10 5.62
CA LYS A 108 7.14 22.48 5.39
C LYS A 108 6.89 22.86 3.93
N GLY A 109 6.31 24.04 3.70
CA GLY A 109 6.10 24.60 2.37
C GLY A 109 7.42 24.97 1.66
N GLY A 110 7.42 24.97 0.33
CA GLY A 110 8.58 25.24 -0.50
C GLY A 110 9.67 24.16 -0.44
N ARG A 111 9.34 22.97 0.07
CA ARG A 111 10.25 21.83 0.18
C ARG A 111 9.85 20.71 -0.78
N THR A 112 10.86 20.02 -1.29
CA THR A 112 10.71 18.81 -2.11
C THR A 112 10.80 17.58 -1.22
N TYR A 113 9.78 16.73 -1.31
CA TYR A 113 9.72 15.46 -0.60
C TYR A 113 9.70 14.30 -1.58
N SER A 114 10.31 13.19 -1.20
CA SER A 114 10.26 11.91 -1.89
C SER A 114 9.33 10.98 -1.12
N ILE A 115 8.29 10.46 -1.77
CA ILE A 115 7.26 9.64 -1.13
C ILE A 115 7.33 8.22 -1.68
N ARG A 116 7.28 7.24 -0.77
CA ARG A 116 7.26 5.80 -1.07
C ARG A 116 6.20 5.12 -0.21
N VAL A 117 5.58 4.08 -0.74
CA VAL A 117 4.51 3.35 -0.04
C VAL A 117 4.88 1.88 0.09
N ALA A 118 4.54 1.27 1.23
CA ALA A 118 4.62 -0.17 1.46
C ALA A 118 3.30 -0.73 2.01
N ALA A 119 3.07 -2.02 1.81
CA ALA A 119 1.96 -2.77 2.40
C ALA A 119 2.47 -3.73 3.47
N ARG A 120 1.59 -4.19 4.35
CA ARG A 120 1.88 -5.21 5.36
C ARG A 120 0.72 -6.18 5.54
N ASN A 121 1.05 -7.46 5.68
CA ASN A 121 0.13 -8.52 6.08
C ASN A 121 0.57 -9.17 7.40
N GLY A 122 -0.03 -10.31 7.76
CA GLY A 122 0.28 -11.02 9.01
C GLY A 122 1.73 -11.55 9.10
N VAL A 123 2.43 -11.69 7.97
CA VAL A 123 3.80 -12.21 7.91
C VAL A 123 4.85 -11.11 7.89
N GLY A 124 4.57 -9.97 7.23
CA GLY A 124 5.51 -8.86 7.18
C GLY A 124 5.14 -7.79 6.16
N SER A 125 6.13 -6.95 5.85
CA SER A 125 5.98 -5.80 4.97
C SER A 125 6.49 -6.09 3.56
N SER A 126 5.87 -5.46 2.57
CA SER A 126 6.36 -5.44 1.19
C SER A 126 7.65 -4.62 1.05
N PRO A 127 8.37 -4.75 -0.07
CA PRO A 127 9.29 -3.71 -0.52
C PRO A 127 8.60 -2.34 -0.63
N LEU A 128 9.39 -1.26 -0.59
CA LEU A 128 8.90 0.10 -0.87
C LEU A 128 8.63 0.29 -2.37
N SER A 129 7.61 1.08 -2.70
CA SER A 129 7.33 1.50 -4.07
C SER A 129 8.49 2.30 -4.70
N SER A 130 8.41 2.54 -6.01
CA SER A 130 9.17 3.63 -6.63
C SER A 130 8.88 4.95 -5.93
N HIS A 131 9.89 5.82 -5.89
CA HIS A 131 9.73 7.13 -5.27
C HIS A 131 9.03 8.10 -6.21
N ILE A 132 8.17 8.94 -5.63
CA ILE A 132 7.54 10.06 -6.32
C ILE A 132 7.96 11.34 -5.60
N GLN A 133 8.49 12.29 -6.36
CA GLN A 133 8.86 13.58 -5.82
C GLN A 133 7.72 14.58 -5.95
N ILE A 134 7.53 15.39 -4.91
CA ILE A 134 6.59 16.50 -4.93
C ILE A 134 7.18 17.70 -4.21
N THR A 135 6.99 18.89 -4.77
CA THR A 135 7.35 20.15 -4.12
C THR A 135 6.09 20.80 -3.57
N THR A 136 6.09 21.05 -2.26
CA THR A 136 5.00 21.75 -1.57
C THR A 136 4.96 23.23 -1.95
N GLY A 137 3.75 23.81 -1.96
CA GLY A 137 3.58 25.24 -2.23
C GLY A 137 4.25 26.14 -1.20
N ILE A 138 4.30 27.44 -1.47
CA ILE A 138 4.78 28.46 -0.51
C ILE A 138 3.58 29.30 -0.10
N LYS A 139 3.35 29.47 1.21
CA LYS A 139 2.32 30.41 1.69
C LYS A 139 2.86 31.83 1.52
N ALA A 140 2.10 32.70 0.86
CA ALA A 140 2.42 34.12 0.83
C ALA A 140 2.49 34.68 2.27
N PRO A 141 3.42 35.60 2.59
CA PRO A 141 3.42 36.24 3.90
C PRO A 141 2.06 36.88 4.18
N SER A 142 1.58 36.78 5.42
CA SER A 142 0.43 37.56 5.84
C SER A 142 0.72 39.05 5.60
N LYS A 143 -0.22 39.75 4.96
CA LYS A 143 -0.10 41.19 4.70
C LYS A 143 0.22 41.91 6.03
N PRO A 144 1.28 42.74 6.10
CA PRO A 144 1.60 43.48 7.32
C PRO A 144 0.37 44.28 7.78
N THR A 145 -0.03 44.08 9.05
CA THR A 145 -1.18 44.78 9.62
C THR A 145 -0.79 46.14 10.21
N GLU A 146 0.51 46.37 10.44
CA GLU A 146 1.02 47.63 10.97
C GLU A 146 1.45 48.57 9.83
N ARG A 147 0.94 49.82 9.89
CA ARG A 147 1.47 50.90 9.07
C ARG A 147 2.91 51.18 9.55
N PRO A 148 3.89 51.34 8.65
CA PRO A 148 5.24 51.75 9.03
C PRO A 148 5.16 53.01 9.90
N GLN A 149 5.62 52.93 11.15
CA GLN A 149 5.83 54.12 11.96
C GLN A 149 7.13 54.76 11.50
N ALA A 150 7.09 56.06 11.18
CA ALA A 150 8.30 56.81 10.90
C ALA A 150 9.16 56.83 12.18
N MET A 151 10.43 56.45 12.03
CA MET A 151 11.41 56.59 13.10
C MET A 151 11.65 58.11 13.33
N PRO A 152 11.67 58.60 14.58
CA PRO A 152 11.82 60.02 14.89
C PRO A 152 13.19 60.60 14.53
#